data_AF-A0A1F5Q208-F1
#
_entry.id   AF-A0A1F5Q208-F1
#
_cell.length_a   1.000
_cell.length_b   1.000
_cell.length_c   1.000
_cell.angle_alpha   90.00
_cell.angle_beta   90.00
_cell.angle_gamma   90.00
#
_symmetry.space_group_name_H-M   'P 1'
#
loop_
_entity.id
_entity.type
_entity.pdbx_description
1 polymer ?
#
loop_
_entity_poly.entity_id
_entity_poly.type
_entity_poly.pdbx_seq_one_letter_code
_entity_poly.pdbx_strand_id
1 'polypeptide(L)'
;MKCPYCAEEIQNEAKICKHCKSNLVNPANNPSLSVDKPKRILHQKLGTGSCLILFSAIFFIIIVSVAVMSLGGNESSSVSTPQQSTVDFAKVEKAMEDLTKAGLVKKTDPSLNQVYVSKPYWDAQDIEAKETAAKAFAYYVGYKKGTNLYWVDIYDWQSGKRLAKYSESWGFTVY
;
A
#
# COMPACT_ATOMS: atom_id res chain seq x y z
N MET A 1 -38.78 4.11 1.39
CA MET A 1 -37.81 3.79 0.30
C MET A 1 -37.26 2.37 0.50
N LYS A 2 -36.60 1.76 -0.50
CA LYS A 2 -35.97 0.43 -0.34
C LYS A 2 -34.49 0.58 0.04
N CYS A 3 -34.01 -0.25 0.96
CA CYS A 3 -32.61 -0.31 1.32
C CYS A 3 -31.78 -0.81 0.13
N PRO A 4 -30.73 -0.11 -0.32
CA PRO A 4 -29.93 -0.54 -1.47
C PRO A 4 -29.10 -1.80 -1.19
N TYR A 5 -28.93 -2.18 0.08
CA TYR A 5 -28.11 -3.32 0.49
C TYR A 5 -28.91 -4.62 0.68
N CYS A 6 -30.17 -4.53 1.12
CA CYS A 6 -30.99 -5.71 1.42
C CYS A 6 -32.39 -5.68 0.80
N ALA A 7 -32.71 -4.66 -0.01
CA ALA A 7 -33.99 -4.46 -0.70
C ALA A 7 -35.25 -4.32 0.19
N GLU A 8 -35.10 -4.41 1.51
CA GLU A 8 -36.18 -4.23 2.49
C GLU A 8 -36.68 -2.79 2.55
N GLU A 9 -37.94 -2.64 2.97
CA GLU A 9 -38.58 -1.34 3.10
C GLU A 9 -38.12 -0.61 4.37
N ILE A 10 -37.68 0.64 4.19
CA ILE A 10 -37.12 1.50 5.23
C ILE A 10 -37.80 2.87 5.22
N GLN A 11 -37.86 3.49 6.41
CA GLN A 11 -38.33 4.87 6.54
C GLN A 11 -37.34 5.84 5.88
N ASN A 12 -37.87 6.88 5.24
CA ASN A 12 -37.07 7.82 4.44
C ASN A 12 -36.06 8.63 5.28
N GLU A 13 -36.27 8.72 6.59
CA GLU A 13 -35.39 9.43 7.53
C GLU A 13 -34.40 8.49 8.26
N ALA A 14 -34.46 7.18 8.00
CA ALA A 14 -33.63 6.21 8.68
C ALA A 14 -32.15 6.35 8.27
N LYS A 15 -31.28 6.63 9.24
CA LYS A 15 -29.81 6.68 9.02
C LYS A 15 -29.18 5.28 8.94
N ILE A 16 -29.82 4.28 9.53
CA ILE A 16 -29.34 2.89 9.59
C ILE A 16 -30.51 1.95 9.28
N CYS A 17 -30.27 0.95 8.43
CA CYS A 17 -31.27 -0.07 8.13
C CYS A 17 -31.46 -1.03 9.33
N LYS A 18 -32.71 -1.23 9.78
CA LYS A 18 -33.03 -2.17 10.88
C LYS A 18 -32.75 -3.64 10.55
N HIS A 19 -32.74 -4.02 9.26
CA HIS A 19 -32.58 -5.39 8.81
C HIS A 19 -31.10 -5.77 8.64
N CYS A 20 -30.34 -4.99 7.86
CA CYS A 20 -28.94 -5.30 7.55
C CYS A 20 -27.92 -4.47 8.32
N LYS A 21 -28.36 -3.48 9.13
CA LYS A 21 -27.51 -2.57 9.91
C LYS A 21 -26.56 -1.69 9.08
N SER A 22 -26.73 -1.65 7.75
CA SER A 22 -25.95 -0.77 6.87
C SER A 22 -26.33 0.69 7.05
N ASN A 23 -25.34 1.58 6.93
CA ASN A 23 -25.51 3.04 7.02
C ASN A 23 -26.04 3.60 5.70
N LEU A 24 -27.08 4.44 5.77
CA LEU A 24 -27.83 4.97 4.63
C LEU A 24 -27.57 6.46 4.37
N VAL A 25 -26.61 7.08 5.08
CA VAL A 25 -26.31 8.52 4.94
C VAL A 25 -25.68 8.78 3.56
N ASN A 26 -26.42 9.47 2.70
CA ASN A 26 -26.00 9.88 1.36
C ASN A 26 -25.07 11.11 1.44
N PRO A 27 -23.86 11.10 0.83
CA PRO A 27 -22.90 12.21 0.91
C PRO A 27 -23.33 13.52 0.20
N ALA A 28 -24.51 13.59 -0.41
CA ALA A 28 -24.95 14.72 -1.22
C ALA A 28 -25.38 15.99 -0.44
N ASN A 29 -25.51 15.94 0.90
CA ASN A 29 -26.07 17.05 1.68
C ASN A 29 -25.08 17.76 2.63
N ASN A 30 -23.77 17.61 2.43
CA ASN A 30 -22.81 18.37 3.24
C ASN A 30 -22.40 19.66 2.50
N PRO A 31 -22.66 20.87 3.05
CA PRO A 31 -22.14 22.10 2.47
C PRO A 31 -20.61 22.02 2.42
N SER A 32 -20.06 22.17 1.22
CA SER A 32 -18.63 22.11 0.96
C SER A 32 -17.91 23.22 1.74
N LEU A 33 -17.19 22.84 2.79
CA LEU A 33 -16.08 23.63 3.30
C LEU A 33 -14.98 23.63 2.23
N SER A 34 -14.89 24.74 1.50
CA SER A 34 -13.80 25.04 0.59
C SER A 34 -12.50 25.15 1.39
N VAL A 35 -11.72 24.06 1.39
CA VAL A 35 -10.35 24.08 1.90
C VAL A 35 -9.48 24.79 0.84
N ASP A 36 -9.09 26.01 1.17
CA ASP A 36 -8.14 26.81 0.41
C ASP A 36 -6.82 26.07 0.17
N LYS A 37 -6.36 26.12 -1.07
CA LYS A 37 -5.07 25.55 -1.51
C LYS A 37 -3.91 26.31 -0.85
N PRO A 38 -2.98 25.63 -0.15
CA PRO A 38 -1.73 26.28 0.25
C PRO A 38 -0.83 26.54 -0.98
N LYS A 39 -0.51 27.82 -1.16
CA LYS A 39 0.44 28.42 -2.10
C LYS A 39 1.81 27.73 -1.98
N ARG A 40 2.25 27.04 -3.04
CA ARG A 40 3.62 26.50 -3.13
C ARG A 40 4.63 27.65 -3.19
N ILE A 41 5.49 27.76 -2.18
CA ILE A 41 6.68 28.61 -2.24
C ILE A 41 7.81 27.78 -2.84
N LEU A 42 8.20 28.18 -4.04
CA LEU A 42 9.38 27.73 -4.77
C LEU A 42 10.61 28.47 -4.19
N HIS A 43 11.55 27.76 -3.57
CA HIS A 43 12.88 28.29 -3.22
C HIS A 43 13.90 27.25 -3.70
N GLN A 44 14.47 27.41 -4.88
CA GLN A 44 15.63 28.23 -5.26
C GLN A 44 16.97 27.53 -4.97
N LYS A 45 17.58 27.12 -6.10
CA LYS A 45 18.98 26.78 -6.40
C LYS A 45 20.01 27.23 -5.37
N LEU A 46 20.95 26.33 -5.03
CA LEU A 46 22.38 26.69 -4.85
C LEU A 46 23.27 25.43 -4.81
N GLY A 47 24.39 25.42 -5.57
CA GLY A 47 25.57 24.61 -5.21
C GLY A 47 26.07 23.54 -6.17
N THR A 48 25.97 23.72 -7.50
CA THR A 48 26.80 22.97 -8.46
C THR A 48 28.26 23.43 -8.37
N GLY A 49 29.20 22.51 -8.11
CA GLY A 49 30.59 22.74 -8.54
C GLY A 49 31.73 22.05 -7.79
N SER A 50 31.56 21.56 -6.56
CA SER A 50 32.75 21.19 -5.75
C SER A 50 32.77 19.78 -5.14
N CYS A 51 31.80 18.90 -5.46
CA CYS A 51 31.77 17.53 -4.92
C CYS A 51 32.11 16.43 -5.95
N LEU A 52 32.15 16.74 -7.25
CA LEU A 52 32.36 15.73 -8.31
C LEU A 52 33.75 15.10 -8.30
N ILE A 53 34.77 15.80 -7.80
CA ILE A 53 36.16 15.29 -7.80
C ILE A 53 36.39 14.26 -6.70
N LEU A 54 35.75 14.41 -5.53
CA LEU A 54 35.86 13.44 -4.43
C LEU A 54 35.03 12.19 -4.68
N PHE A 55 33.82 12.33 -5.26
CA PHE A 55 33.01 11.17 -5.65
C PHE A 55 33.66 10.38 -6.79
N SER A 56 34.34 11.03 -7.74
CA SER A 56 35.10 10.36 -8.81
C SER A 56 36.21 9.46 -8.25
N ALA A 57 37.03 9.97 -7.32
CA ALA A 57 38.12 9.20 -6.74
C ALA A 57 37.61 8.00 -5.92
N ILE A 58 36.54 8.18 -5.13
CA ILE A 58 35.93 7.11 -4.33
C ILE A 58 35.29 6.06 -5.25
N PHE A 59 34.63 6.47 -6.34
CA PHE A 59 34.02 5.56 -7.31
C PHE A 59 35.06 4.72 -8.06
N PHE A 60 36.21 5.30 -8.42
CA PHE A 60 37.33 4.55 -9.01
C PHE A 60 37.95 3.53 -8.03
N ILE A 61 38.09 3.88 -6.74
CA ILE A 61 38.58 2.94 -5.72
C ILE A 61 37.62 1.76 -5.54
N ILE A 62 36.30 2.02 -5.57
CA ILE A 62 35.27 0.96 -5.47
C ILE A 62 35.29 0.05 -6.71
N ILE A 63 35.42 0.61 -7.92
CA ILE A 63 35.49 -0.20 -9.15
C ILE A 63 36.73 -1.10 -9.18
N VAL A 64 37.89 -0.59 -8.75
CA VAL A 64 39.13 -1.39 -8.71
C VAL A 64 39.05 -2.49 -7.65
N SER A 65 38.37 -2.26 -6.52
CA SER A 65 38.19 -3.30 -5.50
C SER A 65 37.18 -4.38 -5.89
N VAL A 66 36.13 -4.05 -6.64
CA VAL A 66 35.17 -5.05 -7.16
C VAL A 66 35.80 -5.93 -8.25
N ALA A 67 36.71 -5.40 -9.07
CA ALA A 67 37.40 -6.19 -10.10
C ALA A 67 38.33 -7.28 -9.53
N VAL A 68 38.83 -7.13 -8.29
CA VAL A 68 39.70 -8.12 -7.64
C VAL A 68 38.92 -9.28 -7.01
N MET A 69 37.59 -9.16 -6.84
CA MET A 69 36.76 -10.21 -6.23
C MET A 69 36.05 -11.14 -7.24
N SER A 70 36.30 -11.00 -8.55
CA SER A 70 35.63 -11.84 -9.58
C SER A 70 36.43 -13.04 -10.08
N LEU A 71 37.39 -13.56 -9.30
CA LEU A 71 38.02 -14.86 -9.56
C LEU A 71 37.77 -15.82 -8.40
N GLY A 72 36.53 -16.29 -8.29
CA GLY A 72 36.19 -17.40 -7.39
C GLY A 72 34.72 -17.46 -7.06
N GLY A 73 33.95 -18.28 -7.78
CA GLY A 73 32.57 -18.54 -7.43
C GLY A 73 31.75 -19.08 -8.58
N ASN A 74 31.96 -20.34 -8.92
CA ASN A 74 31.08 -21.12 -9.77
C ASN A 74 29.82 -21.49 -8.96
N GLU A 75 28.76 -20.70 -9.05
CA GLU A 75 27.44 -21.09 -8.55
C GLU A 75 26.46 -21.14 -9.72
N SER A 76 26.27 -22.36 -10.21
CA SER A 76 25.20 -22.76 -11.11
C SER A 76 23.85 -22.38 -10.51
N SER A 77 23.35 -21.19 -10.84
CA SER A 77 21.95 -20.85 -10.61
C SER A 77 21.12 -21.61 -11.64
N SER A 78 20.63 -22.78 -11.23
CA SER A 78 19.59 -23.51 -11.94
C SER A 78 18.33 -22.66 -11.96
N VAL A 79 18.06 -22.07 -13.13
CA VAL A 79 16.76 -21.52 -13.50
C VAL A 79 15.75 -22.65 -13.37
N SER A 80 14.99 -22.63 -12.29
CA SER A 80 13.85 -23.52 -12.07
C SER A 80 12.58 -22.82 -12.57
N THR A 81 11.90 -23.56 -13.43
CA THR A 81 10.54 -23.44 -13.96
C THR A 81 9.54 -22.76 -12.99
N PRO A 82 8.54 -21.98 -13.48
CA PRO A 82 7.56 -21.32 -12.63
C PRO A 82 6.65 -22.35 -11.93
N GLN A 83 7.03 -22.74 -10.72
CA GLN A 83 6.21 -23.51 -9.81
C GLN A 83 5.35 -22.55 -9.00
N GLN A 84 4.04 -22.76 -9.07
CA GLN A 84 2.98 -22.08 -8.35
C GLN A 84 3.36 -21.93 -6.87
N SER A 85 3.74 -20.71 -6.51
CA SER A 85 4.45 -20.36 -5.29
C SER A 85 3.59 -20.63 -4.06
N THR A 86 4.03 -21.54 -3.19
CA THR A 86 3.55 -21.60 -1.81
C THR A 86 4.00 -20.31 -1.13
N VAL A 87 3.12 -19.32 -1.06
CA VAL A 87 3.39 -18.07 -0.33
C VAL A 87 3.68 -18.45 1.11
N ASP A 88 4.91 -18.20 1.56
CA ASP A 88 5.35 -18.44 2.93
C ASP A 88 4.67 -17.42 3.84
N PHE A 89 3.55 -17.84 4.45
CA PHE A 89 2.71 -16.96 5.25
C PHE A 89 3.46 -16.39 6.46
N ALA A 90 4.42 -17.13 7.04
CA ALA A 90 5.21 -16.66 8.16
C ALA A 90 6.04 -15.42 7.78
N LYS A 91 6.55 -15.37 6.55
CA LYS A 91 7.25 -14.18 6.03
C LYS A 91 6.31 -12.99 5.85
N VAL A 92 5.10 -13.23 5.33
CA VAL A 92 4.08 -12.16 5.17
C VAL A 92 3.66 -11.61 6.52
N GLU A 93 3.40 -12.47 7.50
CA GLU A 93 3.00 -12.06 8.85
C GLU A 93 4.11 -11.25 9.54
N LYS A 94 5.35 -11.71 9.47
CA LYS A 94 6.50 -10.97 10.00
C LYS A 94 6.64 -9.59 9.35
N ALA A 95 6.53 -9.50 8.01
CA ALA A 95 6.59 -8.23 7.31
C ALA A 95 5.47 -7.27 7.77
N MET A 96 4.26 -7.77 7.97
CA MET A 96 3.14 -6.97 8.49
C MET A 96 3.38 -6.50 9.93
N GLU A 97 3.99 -7.32 10.77
CA GLU A 97 4.37 -6.95 12.12
C GLU A 97 5.44 -5.85 12.11
N ASP A 98 6.48 -5.99 11.27
CA ASP A 98 7.55 -5.00 11.13
C ASP A 98 7.01 -3.64 10.63
N LEU A 99 6.11 -3.65 9.65
CA LEU A 99 5.43 -2.43 9.16
C LEU A 99 4.53 -1.79 10.24
N THR A 100 3.90 -2.61 11.07
CA THR A 100 3.07 -2.12 12.19
C THR A 100 3.93 -1.50 13.29
N LYS A 101 5.04 -2.15 13.65
CA LYS A 101 6.03 -1.63 14.63
C LYS A 101 6.67 -0.34 14.15
N ALA A 102 6.99 -0.24 12.87
CA ALA A 102 7.49 0.98 12.25
C ALA A 102 6.42 2.09 12.13
N GLY A 103 5.16 1.79 12.48
CA GLY A 103 4.05 2.74 12.42
C GLY A 103 3.63 3.11 11.00
N LEU A 104 4.00 2.30 10.01
CA LEU A 104 3.69 2.49 8.58
C LEU A 104 2.29 1.94 8.27
N VAL A 105 1.97 0.78 8.85
CA VAL A 105 0.60 0.24 8.94
C VAL A 105 0.06 0.58 10.33
N LYS A 106 -1.10 1.26 10.39
CA LYS A 106 -1.71 1.70 11.65
C LYS A 106 -2.78 0.75 12.15
N LYS A 107 -3.53 0.16 11.22
CA LYS A 107 -4.63 -0.76 11.54
C LYS A 107 -4.84 -1.70 10.37
N THR A 108 -5.23 -2.94 10.68
CA THR A 108 -5.71 -3.92 9.72
C THR A 108 -7.09 -4.40 10.17
N ASP A 109 -7.99 -4.63 9.22
CA ASP A 109 -9.31 -5.23 9.46
C ASP A 109 -9.52 -6.37 8.44
N PRO A 110 -9.15 -7.61 8.82
CA PRO A 110 -9.32 -8.77 7.96
C PRO A 110 -10.78 -9.08 7.62
N SER A 111 -11.74 -8.71 8.47
CA SER A 111 -13.16 -9.01 8.22
C SER A 111 -13.67 -8.27 6.98
N LEU A 112 -13.22 -7.02 6.81
CA LEU A 112 -13.56 -6.14 5.70
C LEU A 112 -12.52 -6.12 4.58
N ASN A 113 -11.41 -6.86 4.73
CA ASN A 113 -10.24 -6.80 3.84
C ASN A 113 -9.70 -5.37 3.68
N GLN A 114 -9.51 -4.67 4.79
CA GLN A 114 -9.05 -3.29 4.81
C GLN A 114 -7.72 -3.15 5.54
N VAL A 115 -6.84 -2.33 4.98
CA VAL A 115 -5.57 -1.95 5.62
C VAL A 115 -5.46 -0.44 5.65
N TYR A 116 -5.09 0.10 6.81
CA TYR A 116 -4.95 1.53 7.04
C TYR A 116 -3.47 1.86 7.19
N VAL A 117 -2.95 2.65 6.26
CA VAL A 117 -1.53 3.02 6.19
C VAL A 117 -1.34 4.52 6.45
N SER A 118 -0.11 4.88 6.81
CA SER A 118 0.33 6.27 6.85
C SER A 118 0.41 6.84 5.42
N LYS A 119 -0.31 7.93 5.14
CA LYS A 119 -0.27 8.58 3.81
C LYS A 119 1.14 9.05 3.40
N PRO A 120 1.95 9.69 4.24
CA PRO A 120 3.33 10.04 3.89
C PRO A 120 4.17 8.83 3.47
N TYR A 121 4.02 7.70 4.16
CA TYR A 121 4.71 6.46 3.79
C TYR A 121 4.24 5.97 2.43
N TRP A 122 2.92 5.90 2.21
CA TRP A 122 2.34 5.47 0.95
C TRP A 122 2.79 6.35 -0.21
N ASP A 123 2.72 7.67 -0.07
CA ASP A 123 3.07 8.61 -1.13
C ASP A 123 4.55 8.54 -1.51
N ALA A 124 5.44 8.21 -0.56
CA ALA A 124 6.88 8.07 -0.79
C ALA A 124 7.27 6.82 -1.61
N GLN A 125 6.38 5.83 -1.72
CA GLN A 125 6.64 4.61 -2.51
C GLN A 125 6.37 4.85 -4.00
N ASP A 126 7.16 4.19 -4.86
CA ASP A 126 6.85 4.09 -6.28
C ASP A 126 5.65 3.13 -6.54
N ILE A 127 5.23 3.04 -7.80
CA ILE A 127 4.05 2.25 -8.19
C ILE A 127 4.27 0.75 -7.95
N GLU A 128 5.48 0.24 -8.21
CA GLU A 128 5.82 -1.18 -8.08
C GLU A 128 5.86 -1.62 -6.61
N ALA A 129 6.46 -0.81 -5.75
CA ALA A 129 6.48 -1.01 -4.30
C ALA A 129 5.07 -0.98 -3.73
N LYS A 130 4.21 -0.06 -4.18
CA LYS A 130 2.79 0.00 -3.77
C LYS A 130 2.02 -1.24 -4.17
N GLU A 131 2.20 -1.71 -5.40
CA GLU A 131 1.54 -2.92 -5.87
C GLU A 131 2.00 -4.15 -5.07
N THR A 132 3.31 -4.27 -4.84
CA THR A 132 3.91 -5.36 -4.06
C THR A 132 3.40 -5.36 -2.61
N ALA A 133 3.32 -4.17 -1.99
CA ALA A 133 2.73 -4.03 -0.67
C ALA A 133 1.24 -4.40 -0.68
N ALA A 134 0.48 -3.96 -1.69
CA ALA A 134 -0.95 -4.27 -1.80
C ALA A 134 -1.20 -5.78 -1.98
N LYS A 135 -0.36 -6.48 -2.74
CA LYS A 135 -0.35 -7.94 -2.85
C LYS A 135 -0.16 -8.58 -1.47
N ALA A 136 0.90 -8.20 -0.76
CA ALA A 136 1.19 -8.73 0.57
C ALA A 136 0.04 -8.47 1.56
N PHE A 137 -0.57 -7.29 1.51
CA PHE A 137 -1.73 -6.93 2.32
C PHE A 137 -2.93 -7.82 2.01
N ALA A 138 -3.24 -8.05 0.72
CA ALA A 138 -4.32 -8.93 0.30
C ALA A 138 -4.13 -10.38 0.76
N TYR A 139 -2.90 -10.91 0.64
CA TYR A 139 -2.57 -12.24 1.18
C TYR A 139 -2.76 -12.28 2.70
N TYR A 140 -2.26 -11.27 3.42
CA TYR A 140 -2.39 -11.19 4.86
C TYR A 140 -3.85 -11.16 5.32
N VAL A 141 -4.68 -10.26 4.78
CA VAL A 141 -6.09 -10.14 5.20
C VAL A 141 -6.91 -11.35 4.78
N GLY A 142 -6.70 -11.87 3.56
CA GLY A 142 -7.39 -13.06 3.06
C GLY A 142 -7.11 -14.29 3.92
N TYR A 143 -5.84 -14.50 4.28
CA TYR A 143 -5.44 -15.58 5.18
C TYR A 143 -6.02 -15.40 6.59
N LYS A 144 -5.90 -14.20 7.19
CA LYS A 144 -6.45 -13.93 8.53
C LYS A 144 -7.97 -14.10 8.58
N LYS A 145 -8.66 -13.87 7.46
CA LYS A 145 -10.10 -14.12 7.30
C LYS A 145 -10.44 -15.60 7.13
N GLY A 146 -9.46 -16.45 6.79
CA GLY A 146 -9.66 -17.87 6.50
C GLY A 146 -10.27 -18.11 5.11
N THR A 147 -10.03 -17.21 4.16
CA THR A 147 -10.57 -17.31 2.79
C THR A 147 -9.45 -17.35 1.76
N ASN A 148 -9.67 -18.04 0.65
CA ASN A 148 -8.76 -18.04 -0.50
C ASN A 148 -9.01 -16.85 -1.46
N LEU A 149 -9.72 -15.82 -1.00
CA LEU A 149 -10.01 -14.63 -1.79
C LEU A 149 -9.06 -13.51 -1.39
N TYR A 150 -8.02 -13.31 -2.20
CA TYR A 150 -6.99 -12.30 -1.95
C TYR A 150 -7.37 -10.98 -2.62
N TRP A 151 -7.89 -10.07 -1.80
CA TRP A 151 -8.12 -8.69 -2.17
C TRP A 151 -8.00 -7.78 -0.96
N VAL A 152 -7.73 -6.50 -1.19
CA VAL A 152 -7.62 -5.50 -0.14
C VAL A 152 -8.02 -4.12 -0.64
N ASP A 153 -8.71 -3.36 0.21
CA ASP A 153 -8.83 -1.90 0.10
C ASP A 153 -7.86 -1.22 1.07
N ILE A 154 -7.07 -0.29 0.56
CA ILE A 154 -6.05 0.43 1.32
C ILE A 154 -6.53 1.85 1.58
N TYR A 155 -6.52 2.26 2.84
CA TYR A 155 -7.00 3.57 3.30
C TYR A 155 -5.87 4.36 3.96
N ASP A 156 -5.96 5.67 3.85
CA ASP A 156 -5.21 6.56 4.73
C ASP A 156 -5.81 6.47 6.13
N TRP A 157 -4.98 6.12 7.11
CA TRP A 157 -5.37 6.06 8.52
C TRP A 157 -5.94 7.39 9.03
N GLN A 158 -5.42 8.53 8.58
CA GLN A 158 -5.82 9.84 9.13
C GLN A 158 -7.11 10.36 8.51
N SER A 159 -7.18 10.41 7.18
CA SER A 159 -8.36 10.96 6.48
C SER A 159 -9.47 9.95 6.22
N GLY A 160 -9.18 8.64 6.31
CA GLY A 160 -10.09 7.59 5.86
C GLY A 160 -10.29 7.56 4.34
N LYS A 161 -9.54 8.35 3.56
CA LYS A 161 -9.60 8.32 2.09
C LYS A 161 -9.02 6.99 1.60
N ARG A 162 -9.70 6.34 0.65
CA ARG A 162 -9.14 5.19 -0.07
C ARG A 162 -7.94 5.64 -0.91
N LEU A 163 -6.81 4.99 -0.72
CA LEU A 163 -5.56 5.27 -1.43
C LEU A 163 -5.35 4.33 -2.61
N ALA A 164 -5.68 3.06 -2.42
CA ALA A 164 -5.52 2.05 -3.46
C ALA A 164 -6.40 0.84 -3.17
N LYS A 165 -6.47 -0.05 -4.16
CA LYS A 165 -7.14 -1.34 -4.03
C LYS A 165 -6.37 -2.38 -4.85
N TYR A 166 -6.35 -3.63 -4.39
CA TYR A 166 -5.75 -4.76 -5.10
C TYR A 166 -6.61 -6.03 -5.03
N SER A 167 -6.60 -6.83 -6.10
CA SER A 167 -6.99 -8.24 -6.10
C SER A 167 -6.34 -9.00 -7.23
N GLU A 168 -6.22 -10.32 -7.08
CA GLU A 168 -5.74 -11.21 -8.15
C GLU A 168 -6.61 -11.15 -9.42
N SER A 169 -7.92 -10.89 -9.30
CA SER A 169 -8.83 -10.90 -10.47
C SER A 169 -8.94 -9.57 -11.21
N TRP A 170 -8.79 -8.44 -10.50
CA TRP A 170 -8.97 -7.09 -11.08
C TRP A 170 -7.72 -6.21 -11.03
N GLY A 171 -6.60 -6.75 -10.55
CA GLY A 171 -5.31 -6.07 -10.54
C GLY A 171 -5.20 -4.97 -9.48
N PHE A 172 -4.29 -4.03 -9.73
CA PHE A 172 -3.92 -2.94 -8.83
C PHE A 172 -4.45 -1.59 -9.33
N THR A 173 -5.00 -0.76 -8.44
CA THR A 173 -5.49 0.58 -8.77
C THR A 173 -5.20 1.57 -7.64
N VAL A 174 -4.77 2.79 -7.98
CA VAL A 174 -4.43 3.89 -7.04
C VAL A 174 -5.38 5.08 -7.27
N TYR A 175 -5.71 5.83 -6.20
CA TYR A 175 -6.68 6.95 -6.18
C TYR A 175 -6.13 8.26 -5.57
#